data_AF-A0A317ZPM3-F1
#
_entry.id   AF-A0A317ZPM3-F1
#
_cell.length_a   1.000
_cell.length_b   1.000
_cell.length_c   1.000
_cell.angle_alpha   90.00
_cell.angle_beta   90.00
_cell.angle_gamma   90.00
#
_symmetry.space_group_name_H-M   'P 1'
#
loop_
_entity.id
_entity.type
_entity.pdbx_description
1 polymer ?
#
loop_
_entity_poly.entity_id
_entity_poly.type
_entity_poly.pdbx_seq_one_letter_code
_entity_poly.pdbx_strand_id
1 'polypeptide(L)'
;MCRNIHQLHNFEPAATDDEVHAAALQFVRKISGSTKPSKANEEAFNRAVEEIAHISRHLLEDLVTSAPPKNREVEAEKAKERSAKRFAAA
;
A
#
# COMPACT_ATOMS: atom_id res chain seq x y z
N MET A 1 -2.58 10.87 -4.96
CA MET A 1 -1.15 10.74 -4.59
C MET A 1 -1.00 9.40 -3.88
N CYS A 2 -0.26 8.45 -4.44
CA CYS A 2 -0.30 7.02 -4.05
C CYS A 2 0.49 6.72 -2.77
N ARG A 3 0.33 7.51 -1.70
CA ARG A 3 1.20 7.44 -0.51
C ARG A 3 1.18 6.08 0.20
N ASN A 4 0.07 5.35 0.09
CA ASN A 4 -0.08 4.04 0.74
C ASN A 4 0.15 2.86 -0.21
N ILE A 5 0.43 3.08 -1.51
CA ILE A 5 0.83 1.99 -2.41
C ILE A 5 2.35 1.93 -2.37
N HIS A 6 2.87 1.02 -1.53
CA HIS A 6 4.28 0.69 -1.45
C HIS A 6 4.44 -0.84 -1.34
N GLN A 7 5.67 -1.33 -1.38
CA GLN A 7 5.93 -2.77 -1.23
C GLN A 7 5.51 -3.23 0.17
N LEU A 8 4.64 -4.23 0.24
CA LEU A 8 4.19 -4.88 1.48
C LEU A 8 4.77 -6.29 1.68
N HIS A 9 5.34 -6.89 0.61
CA HIS A 9 5.89 -8.24 0.65
C HIS A 9 7.28 -8.30 1.32
N ASN A 10 7.53 -9.39 2.05
CA ASN A 10 8.79 -9.74 2.72
C ASN A 10 9.19 -8.77 3.85
N PHE A 11 8.25 -8.46 4.74
CA PHE A 11 8.50 -7.69 5.97
C PHE A 11 8.32 -8.56 7.21
N GLU A 12 9.07 -8.24 8.25
CA GLU A 12 8.88 -8.78 9.60
C GLU A 12 8.64 -7.62 10.59
N PRO A 13 7.48 -7.56 11.28
CA PRO A 13 6.32 -8.46 11.14
C PRO A 13 5.63 -8.37 9.76
N ALA A 14 4.84 -9.37 9.38
CA ALA A 14 4.12 -9.38 8.10
C ALA A 14 3.16 -8.18 7.94
N ALA A 15 2.80 -7.85 6.70
CA ALA A 15 1.86 -6.77 6.36
C ALA A 15 0.54 -6.91 7.12
N THR A 16 0.01 -5.81 7.66
CA THR A 16 -1.26 -5.82 8.39
C THR A 16 -2.45 -5.66 7.44
N ASP A 17 -3.63 -6.08 7.89
CA ASP A 17 -4.87 -5.89 7.14
C ASP A 17 -5.14 -4.42 6.81
N ASP A 18 -4.81 -3.51 7.74
CA ASP A 18 -4.95 -2.08 7.56
C ASP A 18 -4.01 -1.54 6.47
N GLU A 19 -2.77 -2.03 6.40
CA GLU A 19 -1.82 -1.65 5.35
C GLU A 19 -2.32 -2.10 3.97
N VAL A 20 -2.84 -3.33 3.88
CA VAL A 20 -3.39 -3.87 2.63
C VAL A 20 -4.66 -3.12 2.21
N HIS A 21 -5.59 -2.87 3.14
CA HIS A 21 -6.79 -2.09 2.87
C HIS A 21 -6.44 -0.65 2.46
N ALA A 22 -5.46 -0.02 3.12
CA ALA A 22 -5.00 1.32 2.78
C ALA A 22 -4.37 1.39 1.38
N ALA A 23 -3.65 0.34 0.95
CA ALA A 23 -3.12 0.21 -0.39
C ALA A 23 -4.24 0.04 -1.43
N ALA A 24 -5.21 -0.87 -1.16
CA ALA A 24 -6.37 -1.11 -2.00
C ALA A 24 -7.19 0.18 -2.20
N LEU A 25 -7.47 0.92 -1.12
CA LEU A 25 -8.16 2.20 -1.18
C LEU A 25 -7.44 3.21 -2.09
N GLN A 26 -6.12 3.34 -1.97
CA GLN A 26 -5.36 4.24 -2.84
C GLN A 26 -5.36 3.78 -4.30
N PHE A 27 -5.35 2.47 -4.55
CA PHE A 27 -5.45 1.92 -5.90
C PHE A 27 -6.80 2.26 -6.52
N VAL A 28 -7.91 2.02 -5.81
CA VAL A 28 -9.25 2.35 -6.28
C VAL A 28 -9.40 3.86 -6.53
N ARG A 29 -8.88 4.71 -5.64
CA ARG A 29 -8.83 6.18 -5.86
C ARG A 29 -8.08 6.56 -7.12
N LYS A 30 -6.94 5.90 -7.38
CA LYS A 30 -6.08 6.19 -8.52
C LYS A 30 -6.75 5.82 -9.84
N ILE A 31 -7.39 4.65 -9.92
CA ILE A 31 -8.05 4.17 -11.15
C ILE A 31 -9.38 4.88 -11.41
N SER A 32 -10.15 5.19 -10.37
CA SER A 32 -11.46 5.85 -10.50
C SER A 32 -11.34 7.36 -10.72
N GLY A 33 -10.16 7.95 -10.52
CA GLY A 33 -9.96 9.39 -10.55
C GLY A 33 -10.65 10.15 -9.40
N SER A 34 -11.25 9.43 -8.44
CA SER A 34 -12.06 10.01 -7.37
C SER A 34 -11.43 9.75 -6.00
N THR A 35 -11.03 10.81 -5.30
CA THR A 35 -10.54 10.68 -3.90
C THR A 35 -11.68 10.29 -2.94
N LYS A 36 -12.90 10.75 -3.23
CA LYS A 36 -14.12 10.40 -2.51
C LYS A 36 -15.19 10.06 -3.56
N PRO A 37 -15.84 8.89 -3.49
CA PRO A 37 -16.92 8.55 -4.41
C PRO A 37 -18.14 9.46 -4.20
N SER A 38 -18.94 9.64 -5.25
CA SER A 38 -20.28 10.19 -5.11
C SER A 38 -21.17 9.21 -4.36
N LYS A 39 -22.30 9.69 -3.79
CA LYS A 39 -23.27 8.83 -3.11
C LYS A 39 -23.78 7.68 -4.01
N ALA A 40 -23.93 7.94 -5.31
CA ALA A 40 -24.37 6.94 -6.28
C ALA A 40 -23.33 5.83 -6.52
N ASN A 41 -22.04 6.13 -6.36
CA ASN A 41 -20.94 5.21 -6.64
C ASN A 41 -20.32 4.60 -5.37
N GLU A 42 -20.78 5.02 -4.18
CA GLU A 42 -20.18 4.65 -2.90
C GLU A 42 -20.15 3.13 -2.68
N GLU A 43 -21.24 2.44 -3.00
CA GLU A 43 -21.33 0.99 -2.86
C GLU A 43 -20.34 0.26 -3.79
N ALA A 44 -20.31 0.64 -5.07
CA ALA A 44 -19.39 0.06 -6.04
C ALA A 44 -17.91 0.34 -5.69
N PHE A 45 -17.63 1.55 -5.20
CA PHE A 45 -16.30 1.95 -4.76
C PHE A 45 -15.84 1.12 -3.56
N ASN A 46 -16.68 0.98 -2.53
CA ASN A 46 -16.34 0.24 -1.32
C ASN A 46 -16.17 -1.25 -1.61
N ARG A 47 -17.04 -1.87 -2.42
CA ARG A 47 -16.88 -3.28 -2.83
C ARG A 47 -15.55 -3.51 -3.54
N ALA A 48 -15.18 -2.63 -4.47
CA ALA A 48 -13.89 -2.75 -5.16
C ALA A 48 -12.70 -2.68 -4.18
N VAL A 49 -12.74 -1.79 -3.18
CA VAL A 49 -11.69 -1.71 -2.15
C VAL A 49 -11.58 -3.03 -1.38
N GLU A 50 -12.70 -3.60 -0.95
CA GLU A 50 -12.71 -4.88 -0.20
C GLU A 50 -12.20 -6.05 -1.02
N GLU A 51 -12.65 -6.21 -2.27
CA GLU A 51 -12.21 -7.29 -3.16
C GLU A 51 -10.70 -7.18 -3.45
N ILE A 52 -10.21 -5.98 -3.70
CA ILE A 52 -8.79 -5.74 -3.95
C ILE A 52 -7.96 -5.99 -2.69
N ALA A 53 -8.45 -5.59 -1.52
CA ALA A 53 -7.77 -5.87 -0.26
C ALA A 53 -7.71 -7.39 0.01
N HIS A 54 -8.81 -8.10 -0.26
CA HIS A 54 -8.88 -9.56 -0.12
C HIS A 54 -7.88 -10.26 -1.04
N ILE A 55 -7.90 -10.00 -2.35
CA ILE A 55 -6.98 -10.67 -3.28
C ILE A 55 -5.51 -10.29 -3.03
N SER A 56 -5.26 -9.05 -2.59
CA SER A 56 -3.90 -8.60 -2.26
C SER A 56 -3.36 -9.31 -1.02
N ARG A 57 -4.19 -9.59 -0.01
CA ARG A 57 -3.79 -10.40 1.16
C ARG A 57 -3.37 -11.81 0.74
N HIS A 58 -4.20 -12.49 -0.05
CA HIS A 58 -3.91 -13.85 -0.52
C HIS A 58 -2.62 -13.87 -1.33
N LEU A 59 -2.42 -12.88 -2.21
CA LEU A 59 -1.15 -12.75 -2.93
C LEU A 59 0.04 -12.62 -1.97
N LEU A 60 -0.05 -11.80 -0.92
CA LEU A 60 1.05 -11.62 0.03
C LEU A 60 1.34 -12.87 0.86
N GLU A 61 0.31 -13.68 1.16
CA GLU A 61 0.43 -14.97 1.85
C GLU A 61 1.08 -16.04 0.95
N ASP A 62 0.75 -16.05 -0.34
CA ASP A 62 1.23 -17.05 -1.31
C ASP A 62 2.64 -16.76 -1.85
N LEU A 63 3.10 -15.50 -1.78
CA LEU A 63 4.42 -15.12 -2.26
C LEU A 63 5.53 -15.71 -1.39
N VAL A 64 6.44 -16.44 -2.03
CA VAL A 64 7.63 -17.03 -1.38
C VAL A 64 8.89 -16.31 -1.84
N THR A 65 9.83 -16.10 -0.91
CA THR A 65 11.15 -15.55 -1.22
C THR A 65 12.24 -16.18 -0.36
N SER A 66 13.44 -16.27 -0.91
CA SER A 66 14.66 -16.66 -0.18
C SER A 66 15.43 -15.46 0.39
N ALA A 67 14.96 -14.23 0.12
CA ALA A 67 15.58 -13.02 0.64
C ALA A 67 15.29 -12.87 2.14
N PRO A 68 16.23 -12.32 2.94
CA PRO A 68 15.95 -12.04 4.35
C PRO A 68 14.80 -11.03 4.48
N PRO A 69 13.97 -11.14 5.53
CA PRO A 69 12.86 -10.23 5.76
C PRO A 69 13.35 -8.81 6.01
N LYS A 70 12.55 -7.83 5.56
CA LYS A 70 12.81 -6.41 5.74
C LYS A 70 12.21 -5.92 7.06
N ASN A 71 12.93 -5.05 7.75
CA ASN A 71 12.41 -4.34 8.91
C ASN A 71 11.75 -3.01 8.47
N ARG A 72 10.50 -2.77 8.90
CA ARG A 72 9.73 -1.57 8.53
C ARG A 72 10.41 -0.26 8.95
N GLU A 73 10.92 -0.19 10.17
CA GLU A 73 11.54 1.02 10.72
C GLU A 73 12.80 1.38 9.91
N VAL A 74 13.62 0.39 9.61
CA VAL A 74 14.83 0.56 8.78
C VAL A 74 14.47 1.06 7.38
N GLU A 75 13.43 0.53 6.75
CA GLU A 75 12.99 0.99 5.42
C GLU A 75 12.39 2.40 5.46
N ALA A 76 11.70 2.75 6.54
CA ALA A 76 11.18 4.10 6.77
C ALA A 76 12.32 5.13 6.94
N GLU A 77 13.36 4.81 7.71
CA GLU A 77 14.53 5.68 7.86
C GLU A 77 15.29 5.86 6.54
N LYS A 78 15.52 4.77 5.80
CA LYS A 78 16.09 4.87 4.44
C LYS A 78 15.25 5.76 3.52
N ALA A 79 13.92 5.71 3.63
CA ALA A 79 13.04 6.60 2.86
C ALA A 79 13.17 8.07 3.27
N LYS A 80 13.27 8.36 4.58
CA LYS A 80 13.51 9.71 5.10
C LYS A 80 14.85 10.26 4.63
N GLU A 81 15.92 9.48 4.72
CA GLU A 81 17.26 9.87 4.25
C GLU A 81 17.27 10.18 2.75
N ARG A 82 16.63 9.34 1.92
CA ARG A 82 16.48 9.60 0.48
C ARG A 82 15.74 10.90 0.21
N SER A 83 14.68 11.17 0.99
CA SER A 83 13.93 12.42 0.89
C SER A 83 14.80 13.62 1.27
N ALA A 84 15.50 13.56 2.40
CA ALA A 84 16.40 14.64 2.86
C ALA A 84 17.48 14.97 1.83
N LYS A 85 18.12 13.95 1.24
CA LYS A 85 19.11 14.13 0.16
C LYS A 85 18.52 14.84 -1.06
N ARG A 86 17.29 14.49 -1.45
CA ARG A 86 16.62 15.11 -2.60
C ARG A 86 16.29 16.59 -2.36
N PHE A 87 15.88 16.94 -1.14
CA PHE A 87 15.55 18.33 -0.79
C PHE A 87 16.77 19.18 -0.42
N ALA A 88 17.88 18.57 0.00
CA ALA A 88 19.15 19.28 0.22
C ALA A 88 19.91 19.61 -1.07
N ALA A 89 19.58 18.93 -2.17
CA ALA A 89 20.16 19.15 -3.50
C ALA A 89 19.29 20.05 -4.41
N ALA A 90 18.18 20.59 -3.88
CA ALA A 90 17.24 21.48 -4.58
C ALA A 90 17.33 22.89 -4.00
#